data_AF-A0A6L7LBG4-F1
#
_entry.id   AF-A0A6L7LBG4-F1
#
_cell.length_a   1.000
_cell.length_b   1.000
_cell.length_c   1.000
_cell.angle_alpha   90.00
_cell.angle_beta   90.00
_cell.angle_gamma   90.00
#
_symmetry.space_group_name_H-M   'P 1'
#
loop_
_entity.id
_entity.type
_entity.pdbx_description
1 polymer ?
#
loop_
_entity_poly.entity_id
_entity_poly.type
_entity_poly.pdbx_seq_one_letter_code
_entity_poly.pdbx_strand_id
1 'polypeptide(L)'
;MKTGDDKRSGLLGRVKVLDVGEGVSGPYAARTLAWLGADVVKVESPDGDVSRRMGPFPDDVPHPEKSALFLALNAGKRGATLDLESEDGRARFLELAAESQIVVDNHPSGWLSERGIGYEELAAVRED
;
A
#
# COMPACT_ATOMS: atom_id res chain seq x y z
N MET A 1 2.75 31.81 15.45
CA MET A 1 3.76 30.73 15.47
C MET A 1 3.41 29.78 14.33
N LYS A 2 4.11 29.85 13.19
CA LYS A 2 3.87 28.96 12.04
C LYS A 2 4.70 27.70 12.26
N THR A 3 4.13 26.67 12.87
CA THR A 3 4.69 25.33 12.79
C THR A 3 4.40 24.81 11.40
N GLY A 4 5.31 25.09 10.46
CA GLY A 4 5.36 24.33 9.22
C GLY A 4 5.65 22.90 9.61
N ASP A 5 4.65 22.05 9.48
CA ASP A 5 4.76 20.61 9.67
C ASP A 5 5.75 20.13 8.59
N ASP A 6 7.02 20.00 8.96
CA ASP A 6 8.03 19.46 8.06
C ASP A 6 7.61 18.02 7.82
N LYS A 7 7.08 17.73 6.62
CA LYS A 7 6.69 16.37 6.19
C LYS A 7 7.81 15.32 6.31
N ARG A 8 8.98 15.72 6.83
CA ARG A 8 10.15 14.92 7.18
C ARG A 8 10.32 14.66 8.69
N SER A 9 9.42 15.09 9.56
CA SER A 9 9.52 14.85 11.01
C SER A 9 8.98 13.45 11.38
N GLY A 10 9.89 12.48 11.39
CA GLY A 10 9.63 11.09 11.80
C GLY A 10 10.87 10.23 11.51
N LEU A 11 11.02 9.09 12.20
CA LEU A 11 12.17 8.19 11.98
C LEU A 11 12.29 7.80 10.50
N LEU A 12 11.15 7.64 9.82
CA LEU A 12 11.05 7.29 8.41
C LEU A 12 10.50 8.46 7.54
N GLY A 13 10.61 9.71 7.99
CA GLY A 13 10.01 10.89 7.32
C GLY A 13 10.46 11.18 5.88
N ARG A 14 11.43 10.44 5.36
CA ARG A 14 11.90 10.55 3.96
C ARG A 14 11.73 9.25 3.16
N VAL A 15 11.09 8.25 3.75
CA VAL A 15 10.86 6.94 3.16
C VAL A 15 9.49 6.92 2.52
N LYS A 16 9.43 6.58 1.24
CA LYS A 16 8.21 6.26 0.51
C LYS A 16 8.02 4.74 0.49
N VAL A 17 6.80 4.29 0.69
CA VAL A 17 6.45 2.86 0.72
C VAL A 17 5.27 2.62 -0.23
N LEU A 18 5.37 1.58 -1.05
CA LEU A 18 4.28 1.08 -1.87
C LEU A 18 3.76 -0.22 -1.27
N ASP A 19 2.55 -0.20 -0.75
CA ASP A 19 1.88 -1.33 -0.12
C ASP A 19 0.90 -1.95 -1.10
N VAL A 20 1.26 -3.09 -1.67
CA VAL A 20 0.37 -3.90 -2.52
C VAL A 20 -0.29 -5.02 -1.74
N GLY A 21 0.14 -5.28 -0.49
CA GLY A 21 -0.40 -6.36 0.32
C GLY A 21 -1.88 -6.19 0.67
N GLU A 22 -2.56 -7.31 0.88
CA GLU A 22 -4.00 -7.35 1.18
C GLU A 22 -4.30 -7.97 2.54
N GLY A 23 -5.49 -7.69 3.09
CA GLY A 23 -5.95 -8.32 4.31
C GLY A 23 -5.25 -7.77 5.55
N VAL A 24 -4.35 -8.55 6.16
CA VAL A 24 -3.80 -8.23 7.50
C VAL A 24 -2.28 -8.05 7.50
N SER A 25 -1.50 -9.07 7.12
CA SER A 25 -0.05 -9.08 7.38
C SER A 25 0.73 -7.98 6.64
N GLY A 26 0.51 -7.83 5.33
CA GLY A 26 1.10 -6.76 4.53
C GLY A 26 0.65 -5.38 5.01
N PRO A 27 -0.67 -5.11 5.09
CA PRO A 27 -1.17 -3.83 5.57
C PRO A 27 -0.70 -3.46 6.99
N TYR A 28 -0.56 -4.42 7.90
CA TYR A 28 -0.03 -4.18 9.25
C TYR A 28 1.45 -3.76 9.25
N ALA A 29 2.29 -4.42 8.44
CA ALA A 29 3.68 -4.03 8.26
C ALA A 29 3.78 -2.60 7.69
N ALA A 30 3.06 -2.32 6.61
CA ALA A 30 3.05 -1.00 5.98
C ALA A 30 2.49 0.10 6.91
N ARG A 31 1.49 -0.21 7.73
CA ARG A 31 0.96 0.71 8.75
C ARG A 31 2.01 1.10 9.79
N THR A 32 2.82 0.14 10.21
CA THR A 32 3.91 0.39 11.16
C THR A 32 4.90 1.39 10.58
N LEU A 33 5.22 1.28 9.28
CA LEU A 33 6.08 2.23 8.58
C LEU A 33 5.43 3.63 8.51
N ALA A 34 4.12 3.70 8.20
CA ALA A 34 3.37 4.96 8.20
C ALA A 34 3.40 5.65 9.57
N TRP A 35 3.20 4.90 10.66
CA TRP A 35 3.27 5.40 12.03
C TRP A 35 4.65 5.94 12.42
N LEU A 36 5.71 5.39 11.84
CA LEU A 36 7.08 5.89 12.01
C LEU A 36 7.40 7.10 11.11
N GLY A 37 6.42 7.56 10.32
CA GLY A 37 6.48 8.77 9.50
C GLY A 37 6.74 8.52 8.01
N ALA A 38 6.74 7.27 7.54
CA ALA A 38 6.88 6.99 6.11
C ALA A 38 5.65 7.47 5.31
N ASP A 39 5.87 7.90 4.07
CA ASP A 39 4.80 8.18 3.12
C ASP A 39 4.36 6.89 2.44
N VAL A 40 3.21 6.36 2.84
CA VAL A 40 2.74 5.03 2.39
C VAL A 40 1.59 5.18 1.42
N VAL A 41 1.74 4.60 0.23
CA VAL A 41 0.68 4.44 -0.77
C VAL A 41 0.17 3.00 -0.74
N LYS A 42 -1.09 2.80 -0.40
CA LYS A 42 -1.80 1.52 -0.55
C LYS A 42 -2.31 1.41 -1.99
N VAL A 43 -1.84 0.40 -2.70
CA VAL A 43 -2.37 0.01 -4.01
C VAL A 43 -3.48 -1.01 -3.79
N GLU A 44 -4.63 -0.78 -4.38
CA GLU A 44 -5.77 -1.69 -4.34
C GLU A 44 -6.22 -2.02 -5.77
N SER A 45 -6.73 -3.24 -5.95
CA SER A 45 -7.43 -3.60 -7.18
C SER A 45 -8.72 -2.77 -7.34
N PRO A 46 -9.35 -2.77 -8.54
CA PRO A 46 -10.66 -2.14 -8.74
C PRO A 46 -11.75 -2.64 -7.78
N ASP A 47 -11.61 -3.86 -7.25
CA ASP A 47 -12.53 -4.46 -6.27
C ASP A 47 -12.27 -4.02 -4.82
N GLY A 48 -11.14 -3.33 -4.58
CA GLY A 48 -10.64 -2.95 -3.27
C GLY A 48 -9.95 -4.10 -2.53
N ASP A 49 -9.26 -3.75 -1.44
CA ASP A 49 -8.68 -4.73 -0.51
C ASP A 49 -9.77 -5.64 0.09
N VAL A 50 -9.51 -6.95 0.17
CA VAL A 50 -10.45 -7.93 0.75
C VAL A 50 -10.92 -7.56 2.15
N SER A 51 -10.08 -6.89 2.95
CA SER A 51 -10.41 -6.45 4.30
C SER A 51 -11.51 -5.39 4.34
N ARG A 52 -11.77 -4.64 3.26
CA ARG A 52 -12.95 -3.76 3.15
C ARG A 52 -14.27 -4.51 3.34
N ARG A 53 -14.28 -5.82 3.05
CA ARG A 53 -15.43 -6.72 3.21
C ARG A 53 -15.33 -7.59 4.45
N MET A 54 -14.33 -7.36 5.30
CA MET A 54 -14.15 -8.05 6.58
C MET A 54 -14.59 -7.15 7.73
N GLY A 55 -15.39 -7.69 8.66
CA GLY A 55 -15.86 -6.96 9.83
C GLY A 55 -14.78 -6.73 10.90
N PRO A 56 -15.15 -6.12 12.04
CA PRO A 56 -16.52 -5.71 12.38
C PRO A 56 -16.98 -4.48 11.58
N PHE A 57 -18.30 -4.33 11.46
CA PHE A 57 -18.96 -3.21 10.80
C PHE A 57 -19.91 -2.50 11.79
N PRO A 58 -20.19 -1.20 11.62
CA PRO A 58 -21.28 -0.55 12.32
C PRO A 58 -22.59 -1.29 12.10
N ASP A 59 -23.29 -1.58 13.21
CA ASP A 59 -24.57 -2.30 13.24
C ASP A 59 -24.52 -3.69 12.55
N ASP A 60 -23.33 -4.29 12.43
CA ASP A 60 -23.08 -5.52 11.69
C ASP A 60 -23.53 -5.48 10.21
N VAL A 61 -23.60 -4.29 9.61
CA VAL A 61 -23.97 -4.10 8.19
C VAL A 61 -22.72 -3.96 7.33
N PRO A 62 -22.38 -4.95 6.47
CA PRO A 62 -21.20 -4.87 5.61
C PRO A 62 -21.22 -3.66 4.68
N HIS A 63 -20.11 -2.92 4.67
CA HIS A 63 -19.92 -1.79 3.76
C HIS A 63 -18.42 -1.56 3.53
N PRO A 64 -17.97 -1.39 2.27
CA PRO A 64 -16.54 -1.31 1.93
C PRO A 64 -15.82 -0.14 2.61
N GLU A 65 -16.51 0.97 2.87
CA GLU A 65 -15.97 2.13 3.59
C GLU A 65 -16.20 2.10 5.11
N LYS A 66 -16.71 1.00 5.67
CA LYS A 66 -17.01 0.89 7.12
C LYS A 66 -16.42 -0.34 7.78
N SER A 67 -15.52 -1.07 7.11
CA SER A 67 -14.74 -2.12 7.77
C SER A 67 -13.81 -1.49 8.81
N ALA A 68 -14.03 -1.82 10.09
CA ALA A 68 -13.14 -1.38 11.14
C ALA A 68 -11.72 -1.97 10.96
N LEU A 69 -11.61 -3.19 10.41
CA LEU A 69 -10.32 -3.83 10.12
C LEU A 69 -9.53 -3.05 9.07
N PHE A 70 -10.14 -2.77 7.91
CA PHE A 70 -9.50 -2.02 6.84
C PHE A 70 -9.09 -0.63 7.32
N LEU A 71 -10.00 0.08 7.98
CA LEU A 71 -9.75 1.43 8.49
C LEU A 71 -8.61 1.45 9.52
N ALA A 72 -8.59 0.47 10.44
CA ALA A 72 -7.52 0.39 11.43
C ALA A 72 -6.16 0.12 10.79
N LEU A 73 -6.08 -0.76 9.80
CA LEU A 73 -4.83 -1.17 9.16
C LEU A 73 -4.31 -0.18 8.12
N ASN A 74 -5.18 0.65 7.54
CA ASN A 74 -4.80 1.56 6.46
C ASN A 74 -4.88 3.04 6.85
N ALA A 75 -5.25 3.37 8.10
CA ALA A 75 -5.17 4.72 8.63
C ALA A 75 -3.77 5.32 8.47
N GLY A 76 -3.69 6.52 7.88
CA GLY A 76 -2.44 7.23 7.61
C GLY A 76 -1.80 6.93 6.25
N LYS A 77 -2.36 5.98 5.48
CA LYS A 77 -1.92 5.69 4.10
C LYS A 77 -2.73 6.51 3.08
N ARG A 78 -2.14 6.75 1.90
CA ARG A 78 -2.85 7.27 0.72
C ARG A 78 -3.28 6.09 -0.16
N GLY A 79 -4.52 6.08 -0.64
CA GLY A 79 -5.03 5.02 -1.52
C GLY A 79 -4.81 5.32 -3.00
N ALA A 80 -4.47 4.30 -3.78
CA ALA A 80 -4.46 4.32 -5.25
C ALA A 80 -5.09 3.03 -5.77
N THR A 81 -6.00 3.14 -6.74
CA THR A 81 -6.62 1.98 -7.39
C THR A 81 -5.87 1.70 -8.70
N LEU A 82 -5.28 0.51 -8.81
CA LEU A 82 -4.59 0.05 -10.02
C LEU A 82 -5.03 -1.38 -10.35
N ASP A 83 -5.39 -1.62 -11.62
CA ASP A 83 -5.61 -2.97 -12.12
C ASP A 83 -4.28 -3.59 -12.55
N LEU A 84 -3.69 -4.41 -11.67
CA LEU A 84 -2.40 -5.06 -11.91
C LEU A 84 -2.48 -6.24 -12.90
N GLU A 85 -3.67 -6.59 -13.38
CA GLU A 85 -3.85 -7.51 -14.50
C GLU A 85 -3.66 -6.79 -15.85
N SER A 86 -3.85 -5.47 -15.88
CA SER A 86 -3.70 -4.65 -17.09
C SER A 86 -2.24 -4.24 -17.33
N GLU A 87 -1.84 -4.05 -18.60
CA GLU A 87 -0.53 -3.50 -18.94
C GLU A 87 -0.35 -2.08 -18.37
N ASP A 88 -1.36 -1.23 -18.50
CA ASP A 88 -1.33 0.15 -17.99
C ASP A 88 -1.19 0.19 -16.46
N GLY A 89 -1.95 -0.62 -15.72
CA GLY A 89 -1.88 -0.65 -14.26
C GLY A 89 -0.52 -1.14 -13.75
N ARG A 90 0.10 -2.11 -14.44
CA ARG A 90 1.47 -2.57 -14.14
C ARG A 90 2.51 -1.50 -14.45
N ALA A 91 2.38 -0.80 -15.57
CA ALA A 91 3.27 0.31 -15.92
C ALA A 91 3.19 1.43 -14.85
N ARG A 92 1.98 1.82 -14.43
CA ARG A 92 1.78 2.79 -13.35
C ARG A 92 2.30 2.31 -12.01
N PHE A 93 2.18 1.02 -11.71
CA PHE A 93 2.77 0.45 -10.50
C PHE A 93 4.29 0.58 -10.50
N LEU A 94 4.95 0.26 -11.61
CA LEU A 94 6.41 0.40 -11.76
C LEU A 94 6.87 1.86 -11.67
N GLU A 95 6.10 2.81 -12.22
CA GLU A 95 6.36 4.25 -12.05
C GLU A 95 6.34 4.66 -10.56
N LEU A 96 5.36 4.19 -9.79
CA LEU A 96 5.29 4.44 -8.34
C LEU A 96 6.42 3.73 -7.59
N ALA A 97 6.77 2.51 -8.01
CA ALA A 97 7.84 1.73 -7.40
C ALA A 97 9.22 2.38 -7.60
N ALA A 98 9.47 2.99 -8.76
CA ALA A 98 10.71 3.74 -9.04
C ALA A 98 10.95 4.87 -8.03
N GLU A 99 9.89 5.43 -7.44
CA GLU A 99 9.98 6.47 -6.41
C GLU A 99 9.96 5.93 -4.97
N SER A 100 9.64 4.65 -4.76
CA SER A 100 9.34 4.08 -3.45
C SER A 100 10.50 3.27 -2.90
N GLN A 101 10.89 3.49 -1.64
CA GLN A 101 12.02 2.79 -1.02
C GLN A 101 11.72 1.36 -0.61
N ILE A 102 10.45 1.06 -0.36
CA ILE A 102 10.02 -0.24 0.12
C ILE A 102 8.77 -0.61 -0.65
N VAL A 103 8.72 -1.83 -1.15
CA VAL A 103 7.48 -2.47 -1.61
C VAL A 103 7.08 -3.52 -0.59
N VAL A 104 5.84 -3.47 -0.12
CA VAL A 104 5.27 -4.44 0.83
C VAL A 104 4.28 -5.32 0.09
N ASP A 105 4.55 -6.62 0.11
CA ASP A 105 3.73 -7.66 -0.51
C ASP A 105 3.50 -8.83 0.46
N ASN A 106 2.32 -9.43 0.40
CA ASN A 106 1.97 -10.65 1.14
C ASN A 106 1.16 -11.65 0.29
N HIS A 107 1.18 -11.52 -1.04
CA HIS A 107 0.57 -12.47 -1.95
C HIS A 107 1.33 -13.81 -1.96
N PRO A 108 0.74 -14.88 -2.53
CA PRO A 108 1.46 -16.11 -2.79
C PRO A 108 2.73 -15.85 -3.61
N SER A 109 3.78 -16.63 -3.32
CA SER A 109 5.02 -16.57 -4.09
C SER A 109 4.74 -16.71 -5.59
N GLY A 110 5.36 -15.83 -6.39
CA GLY A 110 5.18 -15.79 -7.83
C GLY A 110 4.12 -14.81 -8.32
N TRP A 111 3.19 -14.35 -7.48
CA TRP A 111 2.06 -13.52 -7.90
C TRP A 111 2.49 -12.23 -8.62
N LEU A 112 3.49 -11.52 -8.08
CA LEU A 112 4.04 -10.31 -8.69
C LEU A 112 4.85 -10.59 -9.96
N SER A 113 5.68 -11.64 -9.96
CA SER A 113 6.51 -11.99 -11.12
C SER A 113 5.68 -12.51 -12.29
N GLU A 114 4.60 -13.26 -12.03
CA GLU A 114 3.64 -13.68 -13.06
C GLU A 114 2.98 -12.49 -13.76
N ARG A 115 2.91 -11.35 -13.07
CA ARG A 115 2.42 -10.08 -13.59
C ARG A 115 3.54 -9.23 -14.19
N GLY A 116 4.81 -9.60 -14.11
CA GLY A 116 5.93 -8.77 -14.61
C GLY A 116 6.16 -7.51 -13.76
N ILE A 117 5.91 -7.61 -12.46
CA ILE A 117 6.18 -6.58 -11.45
C ILE A 117 6.87 -7.20 -10.23
N GLY A 118 7.64 -8.26 -10.47
CA GLY A 118 8.37 -9.00 -9.45
C GLY A 118 9.67 -8.31 -9.08
N TYR A 119 10.49 -9.00 -8.30
CA TYR A 119 11.74 -8.44 -7.78
C TYR A 119 12.68 -7.95 -8.89
N GLU A 120 12.82 -8.70 -9.99
CA GLU A 120 13.71 -8.31 -11.09
C GLU A 120 13.24 -7.00 -11.75
N GLU A 121 11.95 -6.85 -12.01
CA GLU A 121 11.41 -5.62 -12.60
C GLU A 121 11.48 -4.44 -11.62
N LEU A 122 11.24 -4.68 -10.33
CA LEU A 122 11.36 -3.66 -9.28
C LEU A 122 12.81 -3.18 -9.13
N ALA A 123 13.78 -4.10 -9.12
CA ALA A 123 15.19 -3.76 -9.04
C ALA A 123 15.68 -3.02 -10.29
N ALA A 124 15.11 -3.33 -11.47
CA ALA A 124 15.45 -2.65 -12.71
C ALA A 124 14.97 -1.18 -12.75
N VAL A 125 13.88 -0.84 -12.07
CA VAL A 125 13.39 0.55 -12.00
C VAL A 125 13.97 1.36 -10.85
N ARG A 126 14.69 0.70 -9.93
CA ARG A 126 15.23 1.32 -8.72
C ARG A 126 16.45 0.55 -8.19
N GLU A 127 17.64 1.12 -8.43
CA GLU A 127 18.94 0.59 -8.01
C GLU A 127 19.42 1.23 -6.69
N ASP A 128 18.81 0.91 -5.54
CA ASP A 128 19.29 1.34 -4.21
C ASP A 128 18.85 0.41 -3.06
#